data_AF-A0AAN8XCJ8-F1
#
_entry.id   AF-A0AAN8XCJ8-F1
#
_cell.length_a   1.000
_cell.length_b   1.000
_cell.length_c   1.000
_cell.angle_alpha   90.00
_cell.angle_beta   90.00
_cell.angle_gamma   90.00
#
_symmetry.space_group_name_H-M   'P 1'
#
loop_
_entity.id
_entity.type
_entity.pdbx_description
1 polymer ?
#
loop_
_entity_poly.entity_id
_entity_poly.type
_entity_poly.pdbx_seq_one_letter_code
_entity_poly.pdbx_strand_id
1 'polypeptide(L)'
;HAMLLPVLVCHLRFHRSLEVLETRINYKFNNRFLLQLALTHPSYRENFGTNPDHARNSLTNCGIRQPEYGDRRIHYMNTRKRGINTLINIMSRFGRNLETESKITHNERLEFLGDAVVEFLTSIHLFHLFPSLEEGGLATYRAAIVQNQHLAVLAEKLGLDQFMLYAHGSDLCHDSELRHAMANCFEALMGAIFLDSGIEEADNVLSSTLFKGEDVLYDTWVNYPPHPLQVQEPHGDRKWIKAFPILTKLAKFEETIGVEFNHIRLLARAFTDRSIGFNNLTLGSNQRLEFLGDTVLQLVASEYLYKYFPEHHEGHLSLLRSSLVNNRTQAVVCDDLGMTTYAMYSHLKTELKTKDRADLLEAFLGALYIDRGLHYCRTFCQVCFFPRLHHFIMNQDWNDPKSKLQQCCLTLRTMDGGEPDIPIYKVIECKGPTNTRVYTVAVYFRGRRLAKASGHSIQQAEMNAARDALMNSKDLFPQLDHQRRVIEKSVKIQGVRPDARDKGSRENERKYDKGRREERHEKSRLSNKSKDIDKTDSGSRDAKKARNSYREDERPKNDARPAVRDRRKEPTERESNKVSIDYNYTKIARNRDSQSHKDRKSFGERKYRSGDDGSSSYNYSHKSLENSKYSSRS
;
A
#
# COMPACT_ATOMS: atom_id res chain seq x y z
N HIS A 1 -37.83 12.56 -15.50
CA HIS A 1 -37.95 13.78 -14.69
C HIS A 1 -38.46 13.50 -13.28
N ALA A 2 -39.68 12.98 -13.08
CA ALA A 2 -40.21 12.72 -11.73
C ALA A 2 -39.29 11.86 -10.84
N MET A 3 -38.66 10.82 -11.40
CA MET A 3 -37.71 9.96 -10.68
C MET A 3 -36.38 10.65 -10.26
N LEU A 4 -36.09 11.86 -10.77
CA LEU A 4 -34.93 12.64 -10.36
C LEU A 4 -35.23 13.57 -9.17
N LEU A 5 -36.51 13.85 -8.90
CA LEU A 5 -36.91 14.71 -7.78
C LEU A 5 -36.51 14.12 -6.42
N PRO A 6 -36.68 12.82 -6.13
CA PRO A 6 -36.22 12.22 -4.88
C PRO A 6 -34.71 12.40 -4.65
N VAL A 7 -33.89 12.28 -5.71
CA VAL A 7 -32.44 12.50 -5.65
C VAL A 7 -32.14 13.94 -5.23
N LEU A 8 -32.78 14.91 -5.88
CA LEU A 8 -32.61 16.34 -5.57
C LEU A 8 -33.07 16.68 -4.14
N VAL A 9 -34.23 16.19 -3.72
CA VAL A 9 -34.76 16.43 -2.38
C VAL A 9 -33.86 15.81 -1.32
N CYS A 10 -33.38 14.58 -1.54
CA CYS A 10 -32.42 13.92 -0.64
C CYS A 10 -31.13 14.73 -0.52
N HIS A 11 -30.57 15.18 -1.65
CA HIS A 11 -29.37 16.02 -1.67
C HIS A 11 -29.55 17.33 -0.89
N LEU A 12 -30.65 18.06 -1.13
CA LEU A 12 -30.92 19.32 -0.41
C LEU A 12 -31.13 19.10 1.10
N ARG A 13 -31.86 18.05 1.49
CA ARG A 13 -32.05 17.69 2.90
C ARG A 13 -30.73 17.31 3.56
N PHE A 14 -29.89 16.55 2.87
CA PHE A 14 -28.58 16.16 3.34
C PHE A 14 -27.70 17.40 3.59
N HIS A 15 -27.55 18.30 2.61
CA HIS A 15 -26.77 19.52 2.81
C HIS A 15 -27.31 20.43 3.92
N ARG A 16 -28.62 20.48 4.11
CA ARG A 16 -29.20 21.19 5.25
C ARG A 16 -28.89 20.51 6.59
N SER A 17 -28.82 19.19 6.63
CA SER A 17 -28.37 18.47 7.83
C SER A 17 -26.90 18.69 8.13
N LEU A 18 -26.06 18.87 7.11
CA LEU A 18 -24.63 19.14 7.30
C LEU A 18 -24.36 20.46 8.04
N GLU A 19 -25.27 21.43 8.01
CA GLU A 19 -25.14 22.67 8.81
C GLU A 19 -25.14 22.38 10.32
N VAL A 20 -25.89 21.36 10.74
CA VAL A 20 -25.90 20.89 12.13
C VAL A 20 -24.56 20.22 12.47
N LEU A 21 -23.99 19.48 11.52
CA LEU A 21 -22.68 18.85 11.69
C LEU A 21 -21.55 19.89 11.76
N GLU A 22 -21.53 20.88 10.86
CA GLU A 22 -20.58 22.00 10.88
C GLU A 22 -20.62 22.74 12.23
N THR A 23 -21.83 22.98 12.75
CA THR A 23 -22.02 23.61 14.07
C THR A 23 -21.48 22.73 15.21
N ARG A 24 -21.65 21.39 15.10
CA ARG A 24 -21.18 20.44 16.13
C ARG A 24 -19.65 20.27 16.12
N ILE A 25 -19.03 20.34 14.95
CA ILE A 25 -17.57 20.29 14.78
C ILE A 25 -16.94 21.65 15.15
N ASN A 26 -17.74 22.72 15.20
CA ASN A 26 -17.30 24.10 15.36
C ASN A 26 -16.36 24.56 14.21
N TYR A 27 -16.62 24.05 13.01
CA TYR A 27 -15.88 24.38 11.80
C TYR A 27 -16.84 24.44 10.60
N LYS A 28 -16.69 25.46 9.76
CA LYS A 28 -17.51 25.65 8.58
C LYS A 28 -16.67 25.44 7.33
N PHE A 29 -17.07 24.49 6.48
CA PHE A 29 -16.33 24.17 5.27
C PHE A 29 -16.51 25.25 4.20
N ASN A 30 -15.42 25.62 3.55
CA ASN A 30 -15.46 26.45 2.34
C ASN A 30 -16.03 25.63 1.17
N ASN A 31 -15.59 24.36 1.05
CA ASN A 31 -16.08 23.44 0.05
C ASN A 31 -17.00 22.35 0.65
N ARG A 32 -18.32 22.56 0.56
CA ARG A 32 -19.33 21.58 1.04
C ARG A 32 -19.30 20.24 0.30
N PHE A 33 -18.81 20.19 -0.93
CA PHE A 33 -18.68 18.94 -1.65
C PHE A 33 -17.59 18.05 -1.03
N LEU A 34 -16.52 18.67 -0.50
CA LEU A 34 -15.46 17.95 0.19
C LEU A 34 -15.98 17.28 1.47
N LEU A 35 -16.81 17.99 2.25
CA LEU A 35 -17.48 17.42 3.43
C LEU A 35 -18.41 16.25 3.03
N GLN A 36 -19.22 16.41 1.99
CA GLN A 36 -20.04 15.31 1.48
C GLN A 36 -19.19 14.11 1.07
N LEU A 37 -18.07 14.35 0.36
CA LEU A 37 -17.16 13.29 -0.07
C LEU A 37 -16.57 12.55 1.14
N ALA A 38 -16.16 13.26 2.19
CA ALA A 38 -15.63 12.68 3.42
C ALA A 38 -16.65 11.74 4.11
N LEU A 39 -17.93 12.09 4.06
CA LEU A 39 -19.03 11.30 4.63
C LEU A 39 -19.53 10.16 3.72
N THR A 40 -19.00 10.04 2.50
CA THR A 40 -19.47 9.03 1.53
C THR A 40 -18.71 7.72 1.66
N HIS A 41 -19.35 6.72 2.28
CA HIS A 41 -18.76 5.40 2.46
C HIS A 41 -18.69 4.61 1.13
N PRO A 42 -17.68 3.74 0.90
CA PRO A 42 -17.55 2.95 -0.34
C PRO A 42 -18.72 2.01 -0.66
N SER A 43 -19.50 1.62 0.34
CA SER A 43 -20.74 0.84 0.15
C SER A 43 -21.85 1.66 -0.53
N TYR A 44 -21.81 2.98 -0.45
CA TYR A 44 -22.83 3.86 -1.00
C TYR A 44 -22.63 4.06 -2.52
N ARG A 45 -23.16 3.11 -3.31
CA ARG A 45 -22.95 3.06 -4.77
C ARG A 45 -24.06 3.70 -5.60
N GLU A 46 -25.30 3.61 -5.15
CA GLU A 46 -26.48 4.04 -5.91
C GLU A 46 -27.22 5.14 -5.14
N ASN A 47 -27.15 6.38 -5.64
CA ASN A 47 -27.90 7.50 -5.06
C ASN A 47 -29.22 7.70 -5.82
N PHE A 48 -30.25 6.93 -5.46
CA PHE A 48 -31.61 7.17 -5.94
C PHE A 48 -32.42 8.12 -5.04
N GLY A 49 -31.86 8.56 -3.90
CA GLY A 49 -32.56 9.33 -2.86
C GLY A 49 -33.73 8.58 -2.19
N THR A 50 -34.00 7.35 -2.62
CA THR A 50 -35.07 6.46 -2.15
C THR A 50 -34.59 5.01 -2.31
N ASN A 51 -35.43 4.04 -1.93
CA ASN A 51 -35.11 2.63 -2.10
C ASN A 51 -34.78 2.32 -3.58
N PRO A 52 -33.57 1.81 -3.88
CA PRO A 52 -33.16 1.50 -5.24
C PRO A 52 -34.13 0.59 -5.99
N ASP A 53 -34.76 -0.36 -5.31
CA ASP A 53 -35.67 -1.32 -5.96
C ASP A 53 -36.96 -0.65 -6.43
N HIS A 54 -37.53 0.27 -5.64
CA HIS A 54 -38.69 1.06 -6.07
C HIS A 54 -38.34 1.97 -7.25
N ALA A 55 -37.15 2.56 -7.24
CA ALA A 55 -36.68 3.39 -8.33
C ALA A 55 -36.49 2.59 -9.62
N ARG A 56 -35.80 1.44 -9.56
CA ARG A 56 -35.59 0.54 -10.70
C ARG A 56 -36.90 -0.02 -11.24
N ASN A 57 -37.82 -0.45 -10.38
CA ASN A 57 -39.13 -0.97 -10.78
C ASN A 57 -39.96 0.11 -11.49
N SER A 58 -39.99 1.33 -10.95
CA SER A 58 -40.72 2.45 -11.55
C SER A 58 -40.13 2.87 -12.90
N LEU A 59 -38.80 2.89 -13.02
CA LEU A 59 -38.11 3.18 -14.29
C LEU A 59 -38.33 2.07 -15.32
N THR A 60 -38.42 0.81 -14.90
CA THR A 60 -38.66 -0.32 -15.81
C THR A 60 -40.10 -0.32 -16.32
N ASN A 61 -41.07 -0.03 -15.45
CA ASN A 61 -42.49 -0.07 -15.80
C ASN A 61 -42.97 1.20 -16.53
N CYS A 62 -42.48 2.37 -16.10
CA CYS A 62 -43.01 3.67 -16.52
C CYS A 62 -41.93 4.60 -17.10
N GLY A 63 -40.69 4.12 -17.25
CA GLY A 63 -39.58 4.92 -17.75
C GLY A 63 -39.49 4.97 -19.27
N ILE A 64 -38.38 5.52 -19.76
CA ILE A 64 -38.12 5.64 -21.19
C ILE A 64 -37.85 4.25 -21.80
N ARG A 65 -38.47 3.93 -22.93
CA ARG A 65 -38.36 2.61 -23.58
C ARG A 65 -36.98 2.35 -24.20
N GLN A 66 -36.28 3.40 -24.62
CA GLN A 66 -34.92 3.34 -25.17
C GLN A 66 -34.02 4.32 -24.43
N PRO A 67 -33.53 3.93 -23.24
CA PRO A 67 -32.50 4.73 -22.58
C PRO A 67 -31.21 4.64 -23.38
N GLU A 68 -30.55 5.77 -23.59
CA GLU A 68 -29.16 5.78 -24.03
C GLU A 68 -28.30 5.27 -22.88
N TYR A 69 -27.91 4.00 -22.95
CA TYR A 69 -26.93 3.46 -22.03
C TYR A 69 -25.58 4.09 -22.38
N GLY A 70 -25.12 5.00 -21.52
CA GLY A 70 -23.76 5.51 -21.60
C GLY A 70 -22.72 4.39 -21.55
N ASP A 71 -21.48 4.70 -21.94
CA ASP A 71 -20.43 3.71 -22.00
C ASP A 71 -20.12 3.15 -20.59
N ARG A 72 -20.49 1.88 -20.36
CA ARG A 72 -20.23 1.17 -19.09
C ARG A 72 -18.74 1.19 -18.71
N ARG A 73 -17.84 1.44 -19.67
CA ARG A 73 -16.40 1.61 -19.44
C ARG A 73 -16.09 2.73 -18.46
N ILE A 74 -16.84 3.83 -18.43
CA ILE A 74 -16.55 4.97 -17.54
C ILE A 74 -16.73 4.56 -16.07
N HIS A 75 -17.87 3.94 -15.75
CA HIS A 75 -18.11 3.42 -14.40
C HIS A 75 -17.10 2.32 -14.04
N TYR A 76 -16.78 1.45 -14.99
CA TYR A 76 -15.79 0.39 -14.83
C TYR A 76 -14.38 0.92 -14.54
N MET A 77 -13.96 2.00 -15.20
CA MET A 77 -12.64 2.60 -15.01
C MET A 77 -12.51 3.32 -13.66
N ASN A 78 -13.59 3.90 -13.13
CA ASN A 78 -13.56 4.66 -11.88
C ASN A 78 -13.74 3.80 -10.62
N THR A 79 -14.33 2.60 -10.73
CA THR A 79 -14.66 1.75 -9.56
C THR A 79 -13.75 0.51 -9.44
N ARG A 80 -13.14 0.06 -10.54
CA ARG A 80 -12.37 -1.19 -10.52
C ARG A 80 -10.95 -1.00 -10.01
N LYS A 81 -10.76 -1.28 -8.72
CA LYS A 81 -9.43 -1.35 -8.06
C LYS A 81 -8.79 -2.75 -8.05
N ARG A 82 -9.56 -3.83 -8.26
CA ARG A 82 -9.08 -5.21 -8.08
C ARG A 82 -8.60 -5.87 -9.38
N GLY A 83 -7.43 -6.52 -9.29
CA GLY A 83 -6.84 -7.34 -10.35
C GLY A 83 -5.43 -6.88 -10.74
N ILE A 84 -4.55 -7.82 -11.09
CA ILE A 84 -3.14 -7.51 -11.38
C ILE A 84 -3.01 -6.56 -12.59
N ASN A 85 -3.80 -6.74 -13.64
CA ASN A 85 -3.72 -5.90 -14.84
C ASN A 85 -4.23 -4.47 -14.58
N THR A 86 -5.27 -4.31 -13.77
CA THR A 86 -5.77 -2.98 -13.38
C THR A 86 -4.78 -2.28 -12.46
N LEU A 87 -4.21 -3.00 -11.50
CA LEU A 87 -3.15 -2.49 -10.62
C LEU A 87 -1.96 -2.01 -11.45
N ILE A 88 -1.43 -2.84 -12.35
CA ILE A 88 -0.31 -2.47 -13.23
C ILE A 88 -0.65 -1.26 -14.10
N ASN A 89 -1.85 -1.23 -14.69
CA ASN A 89 -2.27 -0.11 -15.53
C ASN A 89 -2.33 1.19 -14.74
N ILE A 90 -2.92 1.18 -13.53
CA ILE A 90 -3.02 2.38 -12.71
C ILE A 90 -1.64 2.78 -12.17
N MET A 91 -0.82 1.84 -11.68
CA MET A 91 0.52 2.12 -11.13
C MET A 91 1.52 2.54 -12.19
N SER A 92 1.23 2.28 -13.47
CA SER A 92 2.02 2.80 -14.59
C SER A 92 1.68 4.22 -15.00
N ARG A 93 0.58 4.79 -14.47
CA ARG A 93 0.21 6.19 -14.70
C ARG A 93 1.03 7.06 -13.75
N PHE A 94 1.69 8.04 -14.32
CA PHE A 94 2.39 9.05 -13.54
C PHE A 94 1.41 10.08 -12.99
N GLY A 95 1.86 10.81 -11.97
CA GLY A 95 1.13 11.93 -11.40
C GLY A 95 0.90 13.03 -12.44
N ARG A 96 -0.11 13.86 -12.19
CA ARG A 96 -0.33 15.08 -12.97
C ARG A 96 0.66 16.14 -12.52
N ASN A 97 0.96 17.11 -13.37
CA ASN A 97 1.86 18.23 -13.01
C ASN A 97 1.16 19.31 -12.17
N LEU A 98 -0.17 19.31 -12.16
CA LEU A 98 -1.01 20.25 -11.44
C LEU A 98 -1.92 19.50 -10.48
N GLU A 99 -2.19 20.12 -9.33
CA GLU A 99 -3.18 19.63 -8.37
C GLU A 99 -4.54 19.48 -9.07
N THR A 100 -5.16 18.31 -8.92
CA THR A 100 -6.39 17.99 -9.64
C THR A 100 -7.33 17.16 -8.78
N GLU A 101 -8.62 17.43 -8.89
CA GLU A 101 -9.64 16.68 -8.17
C GLU A 101 -9.82 15.26 -8.73
N SER A 102 -10.09 14.32 -7.84
CA SER A 102 -10.35 12.93 -8.21
C SER A 102 -11.79 12.72 -8.66
N LYS A 103 -11.96 11.86 -9.67
CA LYS A 103 -13.28 11.35 -10.09
C LYS A 103 -13.82 10.23 -9.20
N ILE A 104 -13.06 9.86 -8.18
CA ILE A 104 -13.41 8.82 -7.21
C ILE A 104 -14.37 9.42 -6.18
N THR A 105 -15.52 8.80 -6.01
CA THR A 105 -16.68 9.37 -5.27
C THR A 105 -16.84 8.84 -3.85
N HIS A 106 -15.81 8.20 -3.28
CA HIS A 106 -15.83 7.67 -1.92
C HIS A 106 -14.65 8.18 -1.11
N ASN A 107 -14.79 8.10 0.21
CA ASN A 107 -13.89 8.74 1.18
C ASN A 107 -12.54 8.05 1.41
N GLU A 108 -12.27 6.84 0.87
CA GLU A 108 -11.01 6.10 1.12
C GLU A 108 -9.74 6.92 0.83
N ARG A 109 -9.75 7.82 -0.18
CA ARG A 109 -8.59 8.69 -0.44
C ARG A 109 -8.39 9.74 0.66
N LEU A 110 -9.49 10.25 1.21
CA LEU A 110 -9.46 11.20 2.31
C LEU A 110 -9.07 10.50 3.61
N GLU A 111 -9.54 9.28 3.82
CA GLU A 111 -9.10 8.40 4.92
C GLU A 111 -7.58 8.24 4.91
N PHE A 112 -6.98 7.89 3.75
CA PHE A 112 -5.53 7.79 3.59
C PHE A 112 -4.77 9.06 4.01
N LEU A 113 -5.30 10.24 3.68
CA LEU A 113 -4.68 11.51 4.08
C LEU A 113 -4.94 11.82 5.55
N GLY A 114 -6.14 11.54 6.02
CA GLY A 114 -6.60 11.74 7.39
C GLY A 114 -5.84 10.92 8.42
N ASP A 115 -5.54 9.66 8.10
CA ASP A 115 -4.64 8.78 8.85
C ASP A 115 -3.32 9.51 9.15
N ALA A 116 -2.65 10.00 8.10
CA ALA A 116 -1.39 10.74 8.26
C ALA A 116 -1.55 12.06 9.02
N VAL A 117 -2.69 12.74 8.91
CA VAL A 117 -2.99 13.97 9.67
C VAL A 117 -3.16 13.68 11.16
N VAL A 118 -3.94 12.66 11.52
CA VAL A 118 -4.18 12.29 12.92
C VAL A 118 -2.89 11.76 13.56
N GLU A 119 -2.12 10.93 12.84
CA GLU A 119 -0.80 10.48 13.31
C GLU A 119 0.17 11.63 13.55
N PHE A 120 0.20 12.62 12.65
CA PHE A 120 1.06 13.79 12.78
C PHE A 120 0.67 14.66 13.98
N LEU A 121 -0.61 15.03 14.10
CA LEU A 121 -1.10 15.88 15.19
C LEU A 121 -0.84 15.22 16.55
N THR A 122 -1.21 13.96 16.71
CA THR A 122 -0.97 13.21 17.96
C THR A 122 0.52 13.11 18.29
N SER A 123 1.38 12.90 17.29
CA SER A 123 2.83 12.81 17.50
C SER A 123 3.44 14.13 17.97
N ILE A 124 3.00 15.26 17.43
CA ILE A 124 3.47 16.60 17.84
C ILE A 124 3.10 16.88 19.27
N HIS A 125 1.82 16.72 19.62
CA HIS A 125 1.33 16.97 20.97
C HIS A 125 2.05 16.11 21.99
N LEU A 126 2.18 14.80 21.75
CA LEU A 126 2.92 13.90 22.63
C LEU A 126 4.41 14.28 22.72
N PHE A 127 5.03 14.68 21.63
CA PHE A 127 6.43 15.10 21.60
C PHE A 127 6.67 16.37 22.44
N HIS A 128 5.76 17.35 22.39
CA HIS A 128 5.92 18.59 23.16
C HIS A 128 5.51 18.43 24.64
N LEU A 129 4.42 17.72 24.92
CA LEU A 129 3.90 17.53 26.28
C LEU A 129 4.80 16.64 27.16
N PHE A 130 5.55 15.72 26.56
CA PHE A 130 6.41 14.79 27.30
C PHE A 130 7.91 14.88 26.92
N PRO A 131 8.63 15.98 27.27
CA PRO A 131 10.02 16.18 26.87
C PRO A 131 11.01 15.12 27.40
N SER A 132 10.70 14.49 28.53
CA SER A 132 11.53 13.48 29.19
C SER A 132 11.20 12.05 28.77
N LEU A 133 10.09 11.82 28.05
CA LEU A 133 9.65 10.48 27.67
C LEU A 133 10.38 10.01 26.41
N GLU A 134 10.85 8.76 26.45
CA GLU A 134 11.51 8.11 25.34
C GLU A 134 10.55 7.76 24.19
N GLU A 135 11.11 7.52 23.01
CA GLU A 135 10.42 7.13 21.78
C GLU A 135 9.40 6.00 21.99
N GLY A 136 9.78 4.93 22.70
CA GLY A 136 8.89 3.78 22.93
C GLY A 136 7.62 4.15 23.69
N GLY A 137 7.71 5.07 24.66
CA GLY A 137 6.55 5.58 25.39
C GLY A 137 5.64 6.43 24.50
N LEU A 138 6.24 7.33 23.71
CA LEU A 138 5.51 8.18 22.75
C LEU A 138 4.77 7.34 21.71
N ALA A 139 5.44 6.34 21.13
CA ALA A 139 4.85 5.43 20.16
C ALA A 139 3.68 4.62 20.76
N THR A 140 3.78 4.22 22.03
CA THR A 140 2.70 3.51 22.73
C THR A 140 1.48 4.41 22.92
N TYR A 141 1.66 5.65 23.35
CA TYR A 141 0.54 6.60 23.48
C TYR A 141 -0.07 6.95 22.12
N ARG A 142 0.75 7.19 21.10
CA ARG A 142 0.27 7.43 19.73
C ARG A 142 -0.59 6.28 19.26
N ALA A 143 -0.09 5.04 19.36
CA ALA A 143 -0.83 3.85 18.93
C ALA A 143 -2.18 3.69 19.66
N ALA A 144 -2.24 4.02 20.95
CA ALA A 144 -3.48 3.98 21.72
C ALA A 144 -4.50 5.04 21.26
N ILE A 145 -4.04 6.25 20.94
CA ILE A 145 -4.92 7.34 20.49
C ILE A 145 -5.42 7.12 19.06
N VAL A 146 -4.54 6.66 18.16
CA VAL A 146 -4.83 6.47 16.73
C VAL A 146 -5.55 5.13 16.46
N GLN A 147 -5.66 4.24 17.44
CA GLN A 147 -6.35 2.97 17.26
C GLN A 147 -7.80 3.17 16.77
N ASN A 148 -8.22 2.42 15.74
CA ASN A 148 -9.57 2.55 15.14
C ASN A 148 -10.70 2.44 16.16
N GLN A 149 -10.53 1.65 17.23
CA GLN A 149 -11.51 1.54 18.31
C GLN A 149 -11.72 2.88 19.04
N HIS A 150 -10.64 3.61 19.31
CA HIS A 150 -10.69 4.92 19.93
C HIS A 150 -11.23 5.97 18.95
N LEU A 151 -10.78 5.95 17.69
CA LEU A 151 -11.29 6.86 16.65
C LEU A 151 -12.80 6.67 16.41
N ALA A 152 -13.33 5.45 16.50
CA ALA A 152 -14.77 5.21 16.43
C ALA A 152 -15.54 5.88 17.59
N VAL A 153 -14.96 5.89 18.79
CA VAL A 153 -15.55 6.60 19.95
C VAL A 153 -15.51 8.12 19.73
N LEU A 154 -14.44 8.66 19.17
CA LEU A 154 -14.36 10.08 18.81
C LEU A 154 -15.39 10.45 17.72
N ALA A 155 -15.57 9.57 16.73
CA ALA A 155 -16.61 9.71 15.71
C ALA A 155 -18.01 9.74 16.32
N GLU A 156 -18.28 8.91 17.33
CA GLU A 156 -19.54 8.88 18.07
C GLU A 156 -19.74 10.17 18.90
N LYS A 157 -18.69 10.73 19.51
CA LYS A 157 -18.75 12.04 20.19
C LYS A 157 -19.16 13.19 19.26
N LEU A 158 -18.81 13.08 17.97
CA LEU A 158 -19.27 13.98 16.89
C LEU A 158 -20.62 13.56 16.29
N GLY A 159 -21.12 12.37 16.65
CA GLY A 159 -22.32 11.75 16.09
C GLY A 159 -22.26 11.59 14.57
N LEU A 160 -21.10 11.18 14.04
CA LEU A 160 -20.88 10.93 12.61
C LEU A 160 -21.74 9.78 12.08
N ASP A 161 -22.15 8.85 12.93
CA ASP A 161 -23.10 7.77 12.63
C ASP A 161 -24.41 8.28 12.02
N GLN A 162 -24.86 9.48 12.43
CA GLN A 162 -26.11 10.08 11.96
C GLN A 162 -25.99 10.76 10.58
N PHE A 163 -24.77 11.12 10.18
CA PHE A 163 -24.50 11.90 8.96
C PHE A 163 -23.76 11.10 7.88
N MET A 164 -23.16 9.97 8.22
CA MET A 164 -22.44 9.13 7.26
C MET A 164 -23.40 8.54 6.23
N LEU A 165 -23.04 8.67 4.94
CA LEU A 165 -23.75 8.02 3.85
C LEU A 165 -23.30 6.55 3.78
N TYR A 166 -23.90 5.74 4.64
CA TYR A 166 -23.66 4.31 4.73
C TYR A 166 -24.82 3.52 4.12
N ALA A 167 -24.50 2.57 3.26
CA ALA A 167 -25.48 1.65 2.70
C ALA A 167 -25.27 0.26 3.32
N HIS A 168 -26.32 -0.25 3.97
CA HIS A 168 -26.34 -1.59 4.54
C HIS A 168 -26.35 -2.65 3.43
N GLY A 169 -25.66 -3.76 3.68
CA GLY A 169 -25.81 -4.97 2.87
C GLY A 169 -27.21 -5.59 3.04
N SER A 170 -27.48 -6.67 2.30
CA SER A 170 -28.71 -7.46 2.48
C SER A 170 -28.79 -8.18 3.82
N ASP A 171 -27.64 -8.34 4.51
CA ASP A 171 -27.51 -9.03 5.79
C ASP A 171 -27.37 -8.03 6.96
N LEU A 172 -27.56 -8.51 8.20
CA LEU A 172 -27.55 -7.68 9.41
C LEU A 172 -26.30 -6.80 9.49
N CYS A 173 -26.49 -5.51 9.80
CA CYS A 173 -25.39 -4.62 10.13
C CYS A 173 -24.76 -5.05 11.45
N HIS A 174 -23.53 -5.55 11.41
CA HIS A 174 -22.79 -5.83 12.64
C HIS A 174 -22.23 -4.54 13.22
N ASP A 175 -22.40 -4.34 14.54
CA ASP A 175 -21.89 -3.15 15.24
C ASP A 175 -20.39 -2.94 15.04
N SER A 176 -19.61 -4.02 14.90
CA SER A 176 -18.17 -3.94 14.62
C SER A 176 -17.88 -3.28 13.27
N GLU A 177 -18.64 -3.62 12.23
CA GLU A 177 -18.45 -3.05 10.89
C GLU A 177 -18.82 -1.58 10.85
N LEU A 178 -19.90 -1.20 11.56
CA LEU A 178 -20.30 0.20 11.69
C LEU A 178 -19.22 1.02 12.42
N ARG A 179 -18.68 0.51 13.53
CA ARG A 179 -17.58 1.19 14.26
C ARG A 179 -16.33 1.36 13.39
N HIS A 180 -15.97 0.34 12.60
CA HIS A 180 -14.87 0.46 11.65
C HIS A 180 -15.15 1.54 10.60
N ALA A 181 -16.35 1.58 10.02
CA ALA A 181 -16.73 2.62 9.05
C ALA A 181 -16.73 4.02 9.68
N MET A 182 -17.13 4.15 10.94
CA MET A 182 -17.10 5.42 11.69
C MET A 182 -15.68 5.92 11.92
N ALA A 183 -14.74 5.03 12.29
CA ALA A 183 -13.33 5.39 12.46
C ALA A 183 -12.73 5.92 11.15
N ASN A 184 -12.93 5.20 10.05
CA ASN A 184 -12.46 5.61 8.73
C ASN A 184 -13.11 6.93 8.27
N CYS A 185 -14.39 7.13 8.59
CA CYS A 185 -15.10 8.37 8.30
C CYS A 185 -14.55 9.55 9.12
N PHE A 186 -14.13 9.32 10.37
CA PHE A 186 -13.49 10.33 11.20
C PHE A 186 -12.13 10.74 10.62
N GLU A 187 -11.28 9.79 10.22
CA GLU A 187 -10.02 10.08 9.53
C GLU A 187 -10.29 10.86 8.23
N ALA A 188 -11.23 10.40 7.41
CA ALA A 188 -11.60 11.11 6.19
C ALA A 188 -12.08 12.54 6.43
N LEU A 189 -12.80 12.79 7.53
CA LEU A 189 -13.20 14.14 7.95
C LEU A 189 -11.99 14.99 8.32
N MET A 190 -11.03 14.44 9.10
CA MET A 190 -9.79 15.14 9.44
C MET A 190 -8.95 15.47 8.20
N GLY A 191 -8.85 14.54 7.25
CA GLY A 191 -8.19 14.76 5.96
C GLY A 191 -8.89 15.83 5.12
N ALA A 192 -10.22 15.90 5.16
CA ALA A 192 -10.99 16.94 4.48
C ALA A 192 -10.76 18.33 5.10
N ILE A 193 -10.78 18.46 6.43
CA ILE A 193 -10.51 19.74 7.13
C ILE A 193 -9.09 20.22 6.81
N PHE A 194 -8.11 19.30 6.84
CA PHE A 194 -6.73 19.61 6.50
C PHE A 194 -6.57 20.15 5.07
N LEU A 195 -7.33 19.62 4.10
CA LEU A 195 -7.31 20.11 2.72
C LEU A 195 -8.04 21.45 2.54
N ASP A 196 -9.06 21.73 3.34
CA ASP A 196 -9.90 22.92 3.20
C ASP A 196 -9.29 24.17 3.85
N SER A 197 -8.69 24.05 5.05
CA SER A 197 -8.12 25.18 5.80
C SER A 197 -6.71 24.96 6.35
N GLY A 198 -6.15 23.75 6.25
CA GLY A 198 -4.81 23.44 6.75
C GLY A 198 -4.80 22.77 8.12
N ILE A 199 -3.60 22.68 8.71
CA ILE A 199 -3.34 21.80 9.86
C ILE A 199 -3.86 22.36 11.20
N GLU A 200 -3.92 23.68 11.36
CA GLU A 200 -4.34 24.32 12.60
C GLU A 200 -5.81 24.03 12.93
N GLU A 201 -6.69 24.13 11.94
CA GLU A 201 -8.12 23.83 12.15
C GLU A 201 -8.37 22.33 12.34
N ALA A 202 -7.59 21.49 11.66
CA ALA A 202 -7.62 20.05 11.94
C ALA A 202 -7.19 19.77 13.39
N ASP A 203 -6.19 20.48 13.91
CA ASP A 203 -5.76 20.35 15.31
C ASP A 203 -6.83 20.80 16.31
N ASN A 204 -7.49 21.94 16.04
CA ASN A 204 -8.57 22.46 16.86
C ASN A 204 -9.73 21.46 16.97
N VAL A 205 -10.13 20.87 15.84
CA VAL A 205 -11.20 19.87 15.79
C VAL A 205 -10.77 18.58 16.50
N LEU A 206 -9.56 18.07 16.25
CA LEU A 206 -9.08 16.86 16.92
C LEU A 206 -9.02 17.08 18.44
N SER A 207 -8.43 18.17 18.89
CA SER A 207 -8.24 18.50 20.31
C SER A 207 -9.59 18.67 21.03
N SER A 208 -10.53 19.40 20.42
CA SER A 208 -11.86 19.62 21.00
C SER A 208 -12.69 18.33 21.07
N THR A 209 -12.49 17.40 20.12
CA THR A 209 -13.17 16.10 20.15
C THR A 209 -12.57 15.14 21.18
N LEU A 210 -11.24 15.16 21.34
CA LEU A 210 -10.52 14.27 22.25
C LEU A 210 -10.92 14.55 23.71
N PHE A 211 -10.86 15.82 24.11
CA PHE A 211 -11.16 16.30 25.48
C PHE A 211 -12.54 16.95 25.62
N LYS A 212 -13.51 16.56 24.80
CA LYS A 212 -14.87 17.11 24.86
C LYS A 212 -15.47 16.97 26.26
N GLY A 213 -15.69 18.10 26.94
CA GLY A 213 -16.22 18.16 28.31
C GLY A 213 -15.16 18.27 29.42
N GLU A 214 -13.88 18.35 29.06
CA GLU A 214 -12.73 18.42 29.99
C GLU A 214 -11.84 19.63 29.67
N ASP A 215 -12.33 20.84 29.94
CA ASP A 215 -11.71 22.10 29.52
C ASP A 215 -10.25 22.27 29.97
N VAL A 216 -9.91 21.84 31.18
CA VAL A 216 -8.53 21.94 31.72
C VAL A 216 -7.54 21.09 30.91
N LEU A 217 -7.96 19.90 30.47
CA LEU A 217 -7.11 19.00 29.69
C LEU A 217 -7.01 19.49 28.24
N TYR A 218 -8.11 20.02 27.69
CA TYR A 218 -8.11 20.69 26.40
C TYR A 218 -7.11 21.85 26.37
N ASP A 219 -7.18 22.76 27.35
CA ASP A 219 -6.28 23.93 27.41
C ASP A 219 -4.81 23.53 27.54
N THR A 220 -4.52 22.46 28.29
CA THR A 220 -3.16 21.94 28.45
C THR A 220 -2.65 21.30 27.16
N TRP A 221 -3.52 20.58 26.43
CA TRP A 221 -3.18 19.93 25.18
C TRP A 221 -2.91 20.95 24.07
N VAL A 222 -3.80 21.92 23.89
CA VAL A 222 -3.68 22.94 22.83
C VAL A 222 -2.46 23.85 23.08
N ASN A 223 -2.22 24.23 24.33
CA ASN A 223 -1.12 25.13 24.70
C ASN A 223 0.12 24.37 25.19
N TYR A 224 0.62 23.43 24.38
CA TYR A 224 1.84 22.71 24.72
C TYR A 224 3.08 23.64 24.73
N PRO A 225 4.09 23.36 25.57
CA PRO A 225 5.28 24.18 25.66
C PRO A 225 6.22 23.99 24.45
N PRO A 226 7.02 25.00 24.08
CA PRO A 226 8.04 24.85 23.07
C PRO A 226 9.14 23.87 23.52
N HIS A 227 9.98 23.43 22.58
CA HIS A 227 11.02 22.45 22.89
C HIS A 227 11.98 22.97 23.97
N PRO A 228 12.49 22.13 24.91
CA PRO A 228 13.36 22.59 26.01
C PRO A 228 14.58 23.40 25.58
N LEU A 229 15.14 23.09 24.40
CA LEU A 229 16.26 23.86 23.83
C LEU A 229 15.84 25.29 23.42
N GLN A 230 14.62 25.46 22.91
CA GLN A 230 14.06 26.76 22.56
C GLN A 230 13.67 27.55 23.82
N VAL A 231 13.19 26.87 24.87
CA VAL A 231 12.89 27.49 26.18
C VAL A 231 14.14 28.09 26.81
N GLN A 232 15.28 27.41 26.70
CA GLN A 232 16.55 27.90 27.25
C GLN A 232 17.01 29.21 26.58
N GLU A 233 16.75 29.37 25.29
CA GLU A 233 17.24 30.52 24.49
C GLU A 233 16.16 30.98 23.51
N PRO A 234 15.16 31.77 23.96
CA PRO A 234 14.01 32.14 23.13
C PRO A 234 14.36 32.93 21.86
N HIS A 235 15.46 33.69 21.88
CA HIS A 235 15.90 34.52 20.76
C HIS A 235 16.87 33.82 19.79
N GLY A 236 17.17 32.54 20.01
CA GLY A 236 18.04 31.72 19.16
C GLY A 236 19.43 31.44 19.74
N ASP A 237 20.07 30.39 19.23
CA ASP A 237 21.27 29.76 19.81
C ASP A 237 22.58 30.09 19.08
N ARG A 238 22.57 30.99 18.09
CA ARG A 238 23.72 31.22 17.19
C ARG A 238 24.98 31.71 17.90
N LYS A 239 24.85 32.33 19.07
CA LYS A 239 25.99 32.75 19.90
C LYS A 239 26.91 31.59 20.31
N TRP A 240 26.36 30.38 20.44
CA TRP A 240 27.10 29.20 20.86
C TRP A 240 28.01 28.60 19.79
N ILE A 241 27.84 28.99 18.52
CA ILE A 241 28.61 28.44 17.39
C ILE A 241 30.12 28.60 17.61
N LYS A 242 30.56 29.77 18.08
CA LYS A 242 31.99 30.04 18.34
C LYS A 242 32.55 29.26 19.53
N ALA A 243 31.70 28.88 20.48
CA ALA A 243 32.12 28.19 21.71
C ALA A 243 32.34 26.69 21.50
N PHE A 244 31.64 26.07 20.54
CA PHE A 244 31.68 24.63 20.32
C PHE A 244 32.11 24.26 18.90
N PRO A 245 33.24 23.54 18.71
CA PRO A 245 33.72 23.12 17.38
C PRO A 245 32.69 22.32 16.58
N ILE A 246 31.84 21.56 17.27
CA ILE A 246 30.75 20.77 16.68
C ILE A 246 29.74 21.68 15.96
N LEU A 247 29.36 22.79 16.58
CA LEU A 247 28.40 23.73 16.00
C LEU A 247 28.99 24.46 14.78
N THR A 248 30.30 24.76 14.79
CA THR A 248 31.00 25.27 13.60
C THR A 248 30.96 24.28 12.44
N LYS A 249 31.05 22.99 12.71
CA LYS A 249 30.93 21.94 11.69
C LYS A 249 29.50 21.88 11.13
N LEU A 250 28.49 21.92 12.00
CA LEU A 250 27.08 21.93 11.58
C LEU A 250 26.67 23.21 10.85
N ALA A 251 27.27 24.35 11.15
CA ALA A 251 27.05 25.58 10.39
C ALA A 251 27.48 25.45 8.91
N LYS A 252 28.53 24.67 8.62
CA LYS A 252 28.89 24.34 7.22
C LYS A 252 27.86 23.46 6.54
N PHE A 253 27.21 22.57 7.29
CA PHE A 253 26.12 21.75 6.79
C PHE A 253 24.87 22.59 6.48
N GLU A 254 24.53 23.56 7.34
CA GLU A 254 23.46 24.54 7.07
C GLU A 254 23.70 25.30 5.75
N GLU A 255 24.94 25.74 5.52
CA GLU A 255 25.34 26.42 4.27
C GLU A 255 25.20 25.50 3.05
N THR A 256 25.54 24.21 3.20
CA THR A 256 25.42 23.22 2.11
C THR A 256 23.96 22.96 1.74
N ILE A 257 23.05 22.94 2.73
CA ILE A 257 21.61 22.75 2.49
C ILE A 257 20.94 24.05 2.04
N GLY A 258 21.46 25.20 2.44
CA GLY A 258 20.84 26.51 2.20
C GLY A 258 19.70 26.83 3.17
N VAL A 259 19.73 26.26 4.39
CA VAL A 259 18.76 26.55 5.46
C VAL A 259 19.50 26.95 6.73
N GLU A 260 19.38 28.21 7.14
CA GLU A 260 19.77 28.63 8.49
C GLU A 260 18.79 28.04 9.52
N PHE A 261 19.26 27.53 10.66
CA PHE A 261 18.39 27.29 11.82
C PHE A 261 18.38 28.50 12.77
N ASN A 262 17.27 28.77 13.42
CA ASN A 262 17.22 29.72 14.54
C ASN A 262 17.94 29.11 15.77
N HIS A 263 17.65 27.84 16.04
CA HIS A 263 18.22 27.07 17.14
C HIS A 263 19.11 25.94 16.62
N ILE A 264 20.39 26.24 16.35
CA ILE A 264 21.37 25.24 15.85
C ILE A 264 21.55 24.03 16.78
N ARG A 265 21.18 24.15 18.06
CA ARG A 265 21.20 23.03 19.01
C ARG A 265 20.16 21.94 18.68
N LEU A 266 19.04 22.29 18.03
CA LEU A 266 18.08 21.31 17.51
C LEU A 266 18.73 20.45 16.42
N LEU A 267 19.46 21.11 15.50
CA LEU A 267 20.24 20.42 14.48
C LEU A 267 21.32 19.55 15.12
N ALA A 268 22.05 20.06 16.11
CA ALA A 268 23.03 19.25 16.84
C ALA A 268 22.41 18.02 17.51
N ARG A 269 21.21 18.17 18.09
CA ARG A 269 20.45 17.07 18.67
C ARG A 269 20.06 16.03 17.62
N ALA A 270 19.60 16.43 16.44
CA ALA A 270 19.26 15.50 15.34
C ALA A 270 20.44 14.64 14.89
N PHE A 271 21.66 15.19 14.93
CA PHE A 271 22.90 14.50 14.57
C PHE A 271 23.55 13.72 15.72
N THR A 272 22.94 13.72 16.91
CA THR A 272 23.45 13.00 18.08
C THR A 272 22.82 11.62 18.21
N ASP A 273 23.60 10.57 17.96
CA ASP A 273 23.18 9.19 18.11
C ASP A 273 22.99 8.79 19.59
N ARG A 274 22.15 7.78 19.82
CA ARG A 274 21.89 7.18 21.15
C ARG A 274 23.15 6.78 21.93
N SER A 275 24.26 6.48 21.24
CA SER A 275 25.52 6.05 21.87
C SER A 275 26.17 7.12 22.74
N ILE A 276 25.91 8.41 22.51
CA ILE A 276 26.54 9.52 23.26
C ILE A 276 25.90 9.73 24.64
N GLY A 277 24.64 9.32 24.81
CA GLY A 277 23.90 9.53 26.06
C GLY A 277 23.51 11.01 26.29
N PHE A 278 23.35 11.40 27.56
CA PHE A 278 22.95 12.75 27.92
C PHE A 278 24.13 13.73 27.84
N ASN A 279 23.94 14.83 27.09
CA ASN A 279 24.89 15.92 26.98
C ASN A 279 24.17 17.25 27.26
N ASN A 280 24.81 18.17 27.99
CA ASN A 280 24.26 19.50 28.30
C ASN A 280 23.96 20.32 27.03
N LEU A 281 24.70 20.07 25.94
CA LEU A 281 24.48 20.76 24.67
C LEU A 281 23.16 20.36 24.00
N THR A 282 22.85 19.06 23.90
CA THR A 282 21.73 18.53 23.08
C THR A 282 20.57 17.98 23.89
N LEU A 283 20.76 17.77 25.20
CA LEU A 283 19.79 17.23 26.15
C LEU A 283 19.25 15.84 25.73
N GLY A 284 20.15 14.97 25.25
CA GLY A 284 19.84 13.59 24.89
C GLY A 284 20.08 13.27 23.41
N SER A 285 19.49 12.16 22.96
CA SER A 285 19.63 11.60 21.61
C SER A 285 18.56 12.12 20.63
N ASN A 286 18.76 11.75 19.36
CA ASN A 286 17.90 12.06 18.23
C ASN A 286 16.64 11.18 18.08
N GLN A 287 16.47 10.12 18.88
CA GLN A 287 15.35 9.15 18.73
C GLN A 287 13.95 9.79 18.79
N ARG A 288 13.77 10.80 19.65
CA ARG A 288 12.48 11.52 19.73
C ARG A 288 12.22 12.35 18.46
N LEU A 289 13.30 12.87 17.84
CA LEU A 289 13.21 13.62 16.59
C LEU A 289 13.00 12.68 15.39
N GLU A 290 13.57 11.47 15.42
CA GLU A 290 13.29 10.39 14.46
C GLU A 290 11.78 10.09 14.44
N PHE A 291 11.19 9.82 15.61
CA PHE A 291 9.75 9.60 15.76
C PHE A 291 8.90 10.73 15.15
N LEU A 292 9.25 11.98 15.43
CA LEU A 292 8.53 13.13 14.88
C LEU A 292 8.77 13.26 13.37
N GLY A 293 10.01 13.11 12.93
CA GLY A 293 10.41 13.23 11.53
C GLY A 293 9.77 12.22 10.61
N ASP A 294 9.60 10.97 11.07
CA ASP A 294 8.85 9.93 10.36
C ASP A 294 7.42 10.39 10.07
N THR A 295 6.71 10.90 11.10
CA THR A 295 5.33 11.39 10.91
C THR A 295 5.24 12.62 10.01
N VAL A 296 6.21 13.53 10.07
CA VAL A 296 6.31 14.70 9.17
C VAL A 296 6.50 14.22 7.73
N LEU A 297 7.40 13.26 7.50
CA LEU A 297 7.66 12.72 6.17
C LEU A 297 6.44 11.98 5.62
N GLN A 298 5.75 11.21 6.45
CA GLN A 298 4.53 10.49 6.11
C GLN A 298 3.40 11.44 5.73
N LEU A 299 3.19 12.54 6.48
CA LEU A 299 2.19 13.56 6.15
C LEU A 299 2.50 14.23 4.82
N VAL A 300 3.72 14.75 4.64
CA VAL A 300 4.11 15.47 3.42
C VAL A 300 4.04 14.57 2.18
N ALA A 301 4.46 13.31 2.30
CA ALA A 301 4.36 12.33 1.22
C ALA A 301 2.89 11.99 0.90
N SER A 302 2.05 11.78 1.91
CA SER A 302 0.63 11.47 1.73
C SER A 302 -0.13 12.65 1.09
N GLU A 303 0.15 13.88 1.52
CA GLU A 303 -0.41 15.10 0.94
C GLU A 303 -0.03 15.22 -0.55
N TYR A 304 1.25 15.04 -0.89
CA TYR A 304 1.71 15.09 -2.28
C TYR A 304 1.05 14.00 -3.14
N LEU A 305 1.03 12.76 -2.66
CA LEU A 305 0.42 11.66 -3.41
C LEU A 305 -1.10 11.88 -3.60
N TYR A 306 -1.80 12.40 -2.59
CA TYR A 306 -3.21 12.74 -2.71
C TYR A 306 -3.46 13.81 -3.79
N LYS A 307 -2.67 14.88 -3.81
CA LYS A 307 -2.88 16.03 -4.72
C LYS A 307 -2.50 15.74 -6.17
N TYR A 308 -1.41 15.02 -6.39
CA TYR A 308 -0.85 14.80 -7.73
C TYR A 308 -1.26 13.46 -8.37
N PHE A 309 -1.85 12.52 -7.60
CA PHE A 309 -2.34 11.23 -8.10
C PHE A 309 -3.85 11.04 -7.88
N PRO A 310 -4.73 11.84 -8.53
CA PRO A 310 -6.18 11.80 -8.34
C PRO A 310 -6.88 10.52 -8.83
N GLU A 311 -6.24 9.76 -9.71
CA GLU A 311 -6.80 8.52 -10.27
C GLU A 311 -6.45 7.27 -9.44
N HIS A 312 -5.72 7.45 -8.35
CA HIS A 312 -5.25 6.36 -7.49
C HIS A 312 -6.15 6.24 -6.26
N HIS A 313 -6.57 5.00 -5.96
CA HIS A 313 -7.30 4.66 -4.74
C HIS A 313 -6.35 4.57 -3.54
N GLU A 314 -6.89 4.48 -2.32
CA GLU A 314 -6.12 4.35 -1.07
C GLU A 314 -4.98 3.33 -1.18
N GLY A 315 -5.27 2.05 -1.44
CA GLY A 315 -4.23 1.01 -1.45
C GLY A 315 -3.14 1.23 -2.52
N HIS A 316 -3.44 1.97 -3.58
CA HIS A 316 -2.46 2.39 -4.56
C HIS A 316 -1.55 3.51 -4.03
N LEU A 317 -2.14 4.52 -3.36
CA LEU A 317 -1.40 5.61 -2.73
C LEU A 317 -0.52 5.07 -1.60
N SER A 318 -1.03 4.14 -0.80
CA SER A 318 -0.28 3.43 0.25
C SER A 318 0.93 2.68 -0.32
N LEU A 319 0.77 1.98 -1.45
CA LEU A 319 1.90 1.33 -2.15
C LEU A 319 2.94 2.34 -2.65
N LEU A 320 2.52 3.45 -3.25
CA LEU A 320 3.43 4.51 -3.70
C LEU A 320 4.16 5.17 -2.53
N ARG A 321 3.46 5.42 -1.41
CA ARG A 321 4.01 5.99 -0.17
C ARG A 321 5.11 5.08 0.39
N SER A 322 4.83 3.80 0.61
CA SER A 322 5.81 2.84 1.15
C SER A 322 7.01 2.60 0.23
N SER A 323 6.86 2.86 -1.08
CA SER A 323 7.96 2.77 -2.04
C SER A 323 8.84 4.03 -2.04
N LEU A 324 8.22 5.19 -1.84
CA LEU A 324 8.88 6.48 -1.82
C LEU A 324 9.61 6.70 -0.48
N VAL A 325 8.92 6.42 0.62
CA VAL A 325 9.38 6.59 1.99
C VAL A 325 9.72 5.21 2.55
N ASN A 326 10.96 4.79 2.36
CA ASN A 326 11.50 3.59 3.00
C ASN A 326 12.96 3.81 3.40
N ASN A 327 13.46 2.94 4.28
CA ASN A 327 14.80 3.10 4.85
C ASN A 327 15.90 3.12 3.77
N ARG A 328 15.69 2.46 2.62
CA ARG A 328 16.68 2.45 1.53
C ARG A 328 16.71 3.80 0.80
N THR A 329 15.55 4.34 0.44
CA THR A 329 15.44 5.63 -0.27
C THR A 329 15.91 6.75 0.62
N GLN A 330 15.52 6.75 1.90
CA GLN A 330 16.00 7.70 2.88
C GLN A 330 17.52 7.61 3.09
N ALA A 331 18.10 6.41 3.19
CA ALA A 331 19.55 6.27 3.30
C ALA A 331 20.30 6.83 2.08
N VAL A 332 19.77 6.63 0.87
CA VAL A 332 20.36 7.21 -0.35
C VAL A 332 20.28 8.74 -0.30
N VAL A 333 19.16 9.32 0.12
CA VAL A 333 19.02 10.78 0.29
C VAL A 333 20.01 11.31 1.35
N CYS A 334 20.18 10.58 2.45
CA CYS A 334 21.14 10.90 3.50
C CYS A 334 22.60 10.90 2.99
N ASP A 335 22.95 9.93 2.14
CA ASP A 335 24.26 9.85 1.49
C ASP A 335 24.45 10.96 0.45
N ASP A 336 23.43 11.27 -0.36
CA ASP A 336 23.46 12.34 -1.37
C ASP A 336 23.63 13.72 -0.73
N LEU A 337 23.14 13.92 0.49
CA LEU A 337 23.32 15.14 1.29
C LEU A 337 24.62 15.15 2.10
N GLY A 338 25.38 14.04 2.13
CA GLY A 338 26.63 13.92 2.89
C GLY A 338 26.46 14.02 4.41
N MET A 339 25.27 13.74 4.95
CA MET A 339 24.94 13.89 6.37
C MET A 339 25.78 12.99 7.28
N THR A 340 26.20 11.84 6.77
CA THR A 340 27.02 10.86 7.48
C THR A 340 28.33 11.45 8.01
N THR A 341 28.88 12.45 7.32
CA THR A 341 30.13 13.13 7.74
C THR A 341 29.93 14.02 8.96
N TYR A 342 28.71 14.47 9.24
CA TYR A 342 28.36 15.39 10.33
C TYR A 342 27.79 14.66 11.56
N ALA A 343 27.43 13.38 11.42
CA ALA A 343 26.87 12.57 12.50
C ALA A 343 27.85 12.39 13.67
N MET A 344 27.30 12.42 14.88
CA MET A 344 28.06 12.30 16.12
C MET A 344 27.83 10.92 16.74
N TYR A 345 28.92 10.20 17.02
CA TYR A 345 28.92 8.90 17.69
C TYR A 345 29.93 8.89 18.83
N SER A 346 29.68 8.13 19.90
CA SER A 346 30.64 7.94 20.99
C SER A 346 31.89 7.15 20.56
N HIS A 347 31.74 6.27 19.57
CA HIS A 347 32.83 5.52 18.95
C HIS A 347 32.76 5.71 17.43
N LEU A 348 33.91 5.83 16.76
CA LEU A 348 33.99 5.90 15.30
C LEU A 348 33.40 4.62 14.71
N LYS A 349 32.18 4.70 14.17
CA LYS A 349 31.60 3.64 13.34
C LYS A 349 32.25 3.69 11.97
N THR A 350 32.91 2.62 11.55
CA THR A 350 33.58 2.54 10.24
C THR A 350 32.59 2.58 9.08
N GLU A 351 31.38 2.03 9.25
CA GLU A 351 30.30 2.10 8.27
C GLU A 351 28.93 2.24 8.96
N LEU A 352 28.08 3.12 8.42
CA LEU A 352 26.71 3.31 8.90
C LEU A 352 25.76 2.35 8.18
N LYS A 353 24.92 1.68 8.97
CA LYS A 353 23.87 0.83 8.44
C LYS A 353 22.85 1.67 7.68
N THR A 354 22.10 1.03 6.79
CA THR A 354 20.99 1.68 6.06
C THR A 354 19.95 2.26 7.02
N LYS A 355 19.66 1.57 8.13
CA LYS A 355 18.73 2.05 9.15
C LYS A 355 19.26 3.33 9.84
N ASP A 356 20.46 3.28 10.41
CA ASP A 356 21.07 4.44 11.08
C ASP A 356 21.10 5.72 10.21
N ARG A 357 21.20 5.59 8.88
CA ARG A 357 21.14 6.72 7.93
C ARG A 357 19.73 7.23 7.68
N ALA A 358 18.75 6.34 7.65
CA ALA A 358 17.33 6.70 7.55
C ALA A 358 16.90 7.44 8.83
N ASP A 359 17.20 6.86 10.00
CA ASP A 359 16.92 7.45 11.32
C ASP A 359 17.53 8.87 11.45
N LEU A 360 18.74 9.09 10.90
CA LEU A 360 19.38 10.41 10.86
C LEU A 360 18.65 11.43 9.97
N LEU A 361 18.15 10.99 8.81
CA LEU A 361 17.38 11.84 7.90
C LEU A 361 16.03 12.23 8.51
N GLU A 362 15.34 11.29 9.13
CA GLU A 362 14.09 11.51 9.84
C GLU A 362 14.31 12.49 11.00
N ALA A 363 15.32 12.26 11.84
CA ALA A 363 15.66 13.18 12.92
C ALA A 363 15.98 14.60 12.45
N PHE A 364 16.68 14.73 11.31
CA PHE A 364 16.92 16.04 10.69
C PHE A 364 15.60 16.70 10.24
N LEU A 365 14.70 15.95 9.61
CA LEU A 365 13.40 16.49 9.20
C LEU A 365 12.54 16.90 10.40
N GLY A 366 12.59 16.14 11.50
CA GLY A 366 11.95 16.48 12.77
C GLY A 366 12.51 17.78 13.36
N ALA A 367 13.83 17.97 13.35
CA ALA A 367 14.45 19.22 13.79
C ALA A 367 14.09 20.40 12.87
N LEU A 368 14.08 20.19 11.55
CA LEU A 368 13.68 21.20 10.57
C LEU A 368 12.24 21.65 10.80
N TYR A 369 11.35 20.70 11.10
CA TYR A 369 9.95 20.98 11.42
C TYR A 369 9.82 21.85 12.68
N ILE A 370 10.51 21.51 13.77
CA ILE A 370 10.43 22.26 15.04
C ILE A 370 10.98 23.69 14.90
N ASP A 371 12.01 23.90 14.06
CA ASP A 371 12.66 25.21 13.93
C ASP A 371 11.99 26.11 12.87
N ARG A 372 11.55 25.55 11.74
CA ARG A 372 11.09 26.30 10.56
C ARG A 372 9.66 25.97 10.10
N GLY A 373 9.06 24.90 10.59
CA GLY A 373 7.70 24.47 10.27
C GLY A 373 7.54 23.67 8.98
N LEU A 374 6.29 23.30 8.68
CA LEU A 374 5.94 22.34 7.62
C LEU A 374 6.30 22.80 6.20
N HIS A 375 6.35 24.11 5.94
CA HIS A 375 6.69 24.63 4.61
C HIS A 375 8.09 24.19 4.18
N TYR A 376 9.10 24.30 5.05
CA TYR A 376 10.46 23.91 4.72
C TYR A 376 10.58 22.40 4.50
N CYS A 377 9.85 21.60 5.29
CA CYS A 377 9.76 20.16 5.10
C CYS A 377 9.14 19.78 3.74
N ARG A 378 8.08 20.49 3.31
CA ARG A 378 7.47 20.31 1.98
C ARG A 378 8.47 20.60 0.85
N THR A 379 9.15 21.75 0.91
CA THR A 379 10.16 22.13 -0.08
C THR A 379 11.31 21.11 -0.14
N PHE A 380 11.78 20.65 1.03
CA PHE A 380 12.81 19.63 1.12
C PHE A 380 12.37 18.32 0.43
N CYS A 381 11.15 17.84 0.70
CA CYS A 381 10.63 16.63 0.06
C CYS A 381 10.42 16.80 -1.46
N GLN A 382 10.02 17.98 -1.91
CA GLN A 382 9.88 18.31 -3.33
C GLN A 382 11.20 18.23 -4.10
N VAL A 383 12.32 18.52 -3.46
CA VAL A 383 13.65 18.46 -4.09
C VAL A 383 14.27 17.07 -3.95
N CYS A 384 14.21 16.47 -2.77
CA CYS A 384 14.97 15.25 -2.46
C CYS A 384 14.23 13.94 -2.78
N PHE A 385 12.89 13.91 -2.61
CA PHE A 385 12.09 12.68 -2.70
C PHE A 385 11.26 12.60 -3.98
N PHE A 386 10.41 13.60 -4.24
CA PHE A 386 9.41 13.51 -5.33
C PHE A 386 9.98 13.34 -6.74
N PRO A 387 11.15 13.91 -7.11
CA PRO A 387 11.76 13.65 -8.41
C PRO A 387 12.14 12.18 -8.62
N ARG A 388 12.44 11.45 -7.54
CA ARG A 388 12.79 10.02 -7.58
C ARG A 388 11.57 9.13 -7.82
N LEU A 389 10.36 9.62 -7.54
CA LEU A 389 9.11 8.86 -7.73
C LEU A 389 8.96 8.40 -9.18
N HIS A 390 9.39 9.22 -10.15
CA HIS A 390 9.37 8.86 -11.57
C HIS A 390 10.22 7.61 -11.86
N HIS A 391 11.41 7.51 -11.26
CA HIS A 391 12.29 6.35 -11.41
C HIS A 391 11.69 5.10 -10.73
N PHE A 392 11.06 5.24 -9.55
CA PHE A 392 10.42 4.12 -8.85
C PHE A 392 9.23 3.55 -9.62
N ILE A 393 8.41 4.41 -10.25
CA ILE A 393 7.30 3.98 -11.10
C ILE A 393 7.81 3.20 -12.32
N MET A 394 8.90 3.67 -12.95
CA MET A 394 9.51 3.00 -14.10
C MET A 394 10.09 1.62 -13.75
N ASN A 395 10.80 1.53 -12.62
CA ASN A 395 11.44 0.29 -12.19
C ASN A 395 10.48 -0.69 -11.50
N GLN A 396 9.27 -0.24 -11.16
CA GLN A 396 8.25 -1.01 -10.43
C GLN A 396 8.71 -1.47 -9.04
N ASP A 397 9.47 -0.63 -8.36
CA ASP A 397 10.01 -0.93 -7.03
C ASP A 397 8.91 -1.03 -5.95
N TRP A 398 7.65 -0.77 -6.32
CA TRP A 398 6.47 -0.88 -5.46
C TRP A 398 5.93 -2.30 -5.27
N ASN A 399 6.33 -3.26 -6.10
CA ASN A 399 5.90 -4.65 -5.98
C ASN A 399 7.11 -5.52 -5.67
N ASP A 400 7.18 -6.07 -4.46
CA ASP A 400 8.26 -6.96 -4.11
C ASP A 400 8.22 -8.22 -5.01
N PRO A 401 9.39 -8.79 -5.37
CA PRO A 401 9.44 -9.92 -6.30
C PRO A 401 8.62 -11.13 -5.84
N LYS A 402 8.46 -11.32 -4.53
CA LYS A 402 7.71 -12.43 -3.93
C LYS A 402 6.21 -12.24 -4.13
N SER A 403 5.67 -11.05 -3.82
CA SER A 403 4.28 -10.69 -4.10
C SER A 403 3.99 -10.69 -5.59
N LYS A 404 4.92 -10.20 -6.43
CA LYS A 404 4.79 -10.24 -7.89
C LYS A 404 4.67 -11.68 -8.42
N LEU A 405 5.50 -12.60 -7.93
CA LEU A 405 5.41 -14.02 -8.27
C LEU A 405 4.08 -14.63 -7.79
N GLN A 406 3.67 -14.33 -6.55
CA GLN A 406 2.39 -14.81 -6.02
C GLN A 406 1.22 -14.33 -6.89
N GLN A 407 1.16 -13.04 -7.23
CA GLN A 407 0.11 -12.50 -8.09
C GLN A 407 0.10 -13.16 -9.48
N CYS A 408 1.27 -13.41 -10.08
CA CYS A 408 1.37 -14.13 -11.36
C CYS A 408 0.86 -15.58 -11.24
N CYS A 409 1.27 -16.31 -10.20
CA CYS A 409 0.77 -17.66 -9.92
C CYS A 409 -0.76 -17.69 -9.71
N LEU A 410 -1.31 -16.70 -9.00
CA LEU A 410 -2.76 -16.57 -8.79
C LEU A 410 -3.55 -16.31 -10.07
N THR A 411 -2.91 -15.88 -11.16
CA THR A 411 -3.58 -15.77 -12.47
C THR A 411 -3.67 -17.10 -13.21
N LEU A 412 -2.86 -18.10 -12.83
CA LEU A 412 -2.83 -19.43 -13.43
C LEU A 412 -3.78 -20.42 -12.73
N ARG A 413 -4.74 -19.93 -11.94
CA ARG A 413 -5.75 -20.74 -11.27
C ARG A 413 -6.49 -21.62 -12.29
N THR A 414 -6.59 -22.90 -12.00
CA THR A 414 -7.44 -23.83 -12.74
C THR A 414 -8.91 -23.55 -12.41
N MET A 415 -9.80 -23.81 -13.36
CA MET A 415 -11.25 -23.58 -13.20
C MET A 415 -11.92 -24.59 -12.26
N ASP A 416 -11.18 -25.54 -11.73
CA ASP A 416 -11.68 -26.73 -11.04
C ASP A 416 -12.15 -26.49 -9.58
N GLY A 417 -12.37 -25.23 -9.18
CA GLY A 417 -12.96 -24.88 -7.89
C GLY A 417 -12.09 -25.14 -6.64
N GLY A 418 -10.86 -25.66 -6.81
CA GLY A 418 -9.91 -25.86 -5.72
C GLY A 418 -9.29 -24.56 -5.18
N GLU A 419 -8.66 -24.65 -4.01
CA GLU A 419 -7.86 -23.55 -3.47
C GLU A 419 -6.74 -23.16 -4.45
N PRO A 420 -6.46 -21.86 -4.62
CA PRO A 420 -5.47 -21.42 -5.58
C PRO A 420 -4.06 -21.82 -5.16
N ASP A 421 -3.29 -22.40 -6.07
CA ASP A 421 -1.88 -22.75 -5.83
C ASP A 421 -1.04 -21.49 -5.52
N ILE A 422 -0.34 -21.51 -4.39
CA ILE A 422 0.57 -20.45 -3.95
C ILE A 422 2.02 -20.96 -4.05
N PRO A 423 2.99 -20.13 -4.47
CA PRO A 423 4.40 -20.51 -4.47
C PRO A 423 4.91 -20.82 -3.05
N ILE A 424 5.56 -21.98 -2.89
CA ILE A 424 6.10 -22.46 -1.62
C ILE A 424 7.62 -22.22 -1.61
N TYR A 425 8.11 -21.55 -0.57
CA TYR A 425 9.53 -21.30 -0.36
C TYR A 425 10.09 -22.32 0.65
N LYS A 426 11.21 -22.96 0.31
CA LYS A 426 11.90 -23.92 1.19
C LYS A 426 13.37 -23.56 1.30
N VAL A 427 13.88 -23.48 2.54
CA VAL A 427 15.31 -23.36 2.81
C VAL A 427 15.97 -24.69 2.46
N ILE A 428 16.92 -24.68 1.54
CA ILE A 428 17.68 -25.86 1.13
C ILE A 428 18.96 -25.98 1.96
N GLU A 429 19.62 -24.85 2.20
CA GLU A 429 20.94 -24.84 2.79
C GLU A 429 21.15 -23.57 3.61
N CYS A 430 21.84 -23.71 4.75
CA CYS A 430 22.29 -22.60 5.59
C CYS A 430 23.78 -22.78 5.85
N LYS A 431 24.60 -21.84 5.33
CA LYS A 431 26.07 -21.88 5.44
C LYS A 431 26.58 -20.63 6.15
N GLY A 432 27.71 -20.75 6.84
CA GLY A 432 28.41 -19.64 7.49
C GLY A 432 28.13 -19.49 8.98
N PRO A 433 28.92 -18.64 9.67
CA PRO A 433 28.82 -18.42 11.10
C PRO A 433 27.56 -17.61 11.46
N THR A 434 27.12 -17.67 12.72
CA THR A 434 25.83 -17.11 13.18
C THR A 434 25.59 -15.64 12.78
N ASN A 435 26.64 -14.83 12.72
CA ASN A 435 26.52 -13.40 12.41
C ASN A 435 26.56 -13.07 10.91
N THR A 436 26.99 -13.99 10.04
CA THR A 436 27.08 -13.80 8.58
C THR A 436 26.56 -15.02 7.82
N ARG A 437 25.44 -15.59 8.30
CA ARG A 437 24.78 -16.73 7.65
C ARG A 437 24.32 -16.36 6.24
N VAL A 438 24.52 -17.30 5.32
CA VAL A 438 23.99 -17.26 3.97
C VAL A 438 22.97 -18.37 3.84
N TYR A 439 21.72 -17.97 3.65
CA TYR A 439 20.58 -18.85 3.43
C TYR A 439 20.40 -19.06 1.95
N THR A 440 20.23 -20.31 1.52
CA THR A 440 19.83 -20.67 0.16
C THR A 440 18.39 -21.18 0.19
N VAL A 441 17.52 -20.50 -0.54
CA VAL A 441 16.08 -20.79 -0.61
C VAL A 441 15.71 -21.15 -2.04
N ALA A 442 14.85 -22.15 -2.20
CA ALA A 442 14.21 -22.46 -3.48
C ALA A 442 12.72 -22.23 -3.43
N VAL A 443 12.18 -21.81 -4.57
CA VAL A 443 10.75 -21.59 -4.78
C VAL A 443 10.17 -22.71 -5.63
N TYR A 444 9.06 -23.27 -5.16
CA TYR A 444 8.34 -24.37 -5.77
C TYR A 444 6.92 -23.92 -6.12
N PHE A 445 6.45 -24.31 -7.30
CA PHE A 445 5.07 -24.09 -7.74
C PHE A 445 4.55 -25.38 -8.37
N ARG A 446 3.39 -25.87 -7.92
CA ARG A 446 2.81 -27.17 -8.36
C ARG A 446 3.82 -28.33 -8.29
N GLY A 447 4.57 -28.40 -7.20
CA GLY A 447 5.61 -29.42 -6.99
C GLY A 447 6.89 -29.26 -7.85
N ARG A 448 6.94 -28.30 -8.77
CA ARG A 448 8.12 -28.03 -9.61
C ARG A 448 8.96 -26.90 -9.02
N ARG A 449 10.28 -27.11 -8.93
CA ARG A 449 11.22 -26.06 -8.53
C ARG A 449 11.39 -25.04 -9.65
N LEU A 450 10.99 -23.79 -9.43
CA LEU A 450 11.13 -22.72 -10.41
C LEU A 450 12.53 -22.08 -10.37
N ALA A 451 13.06 -21.82 -9.18
CA ALA A 451 14.38 -21.22 -8.99
C ALA A 451 14.95 -21.52 -7.60
N LYS A 452 16.24 -21.20 -7.43
CA LYS A 452 16.95 -21.18 -6.14
C LYS A 452 17.85 -19.96 -6.09
N ALA A 453 17.94 -19.30 -4.95
CA ALA A 453 18.85 -18.18 -4.75
C ALA A 453 19.34 -18.10 -3.31
N SER A 454 20.42 -17.35 -3.09
CA SER A 454 21.00 -17.11 -1.78
C SER A 454 20.78 -15.68 -1.28
N GLY A 455 20.88 -15.49 0.04
CA GLY A 455 20.80 -14.18 0.69
C GLY A 455 21.28 -14.23 2.15
N HIS A 456 21.55 -13.06 2.72
CA HIS A 456 22.01 -12.94 4.12
C HIS A 456 20.87 -13.06 5.14
N SER A 457 19.63 -12.97 4.69
CA SER A 457 18.43 -13.30 5.46
C SER A 457 17.53 -14.22 4.65
N ILE A 458 16.66 -14.96 5.33
CA ILE A 458 15.66 -15.83 4.69
C ILE A 458 14.79 -15.00 3.74
N GLN A 459 14.32 -13.83 4.19
CA GLN A 459 13.51 -12.93 3.37
C GLN A 459 14.25 -12.44 2.11
N GLN A 460 15.53 -12.09 2.23
CA GLN A 460 16.31 -11.65 1.07
C GLN A 460 16.56 -12.80 0.09
N ALA A 461 16.84 -14.00 0.59
CA ALA A 461 16.99 -15.20 -0.23
C ALA A 461 15.68 -15.56 -0.95
N GLU A 462 14.53 -15.45 -0.28
CA GLU A 462 13.19 -15.62 -0.89
C GLU A 462 12.93 -14.61 -2.00
N MET A 463 13.19 -13.32 -1.76
CA MET A 463 13.01 -12.26 -2.76
C MET A 463 13.91 -12.49 -3.98
N ASN A 464 15.16 -12.91 -3.77
CA ASN A 464 16.08 -13.26 -4.86
C ASN A 464 15.59 -14.48 -5.64
N ALA A 465 15.14 -15.53 -4.96
CA ALA A 465 14.63 -16.74 -5.60
C ALA A 465 13.35 -16.44 -6.41
N ALA A 466 12.48 -15.57 -5.91
CA ALA A 466 11.30 -15.11 -6.63
C ALA A 466 11.66 -14.30 -7.87
N ARG A 467 12.67 -13.42 -7.79
CA ARG A 467 13.19 -12.66 -8.95
C ARG A 467 13.70 -13.61 -10.04
N ASP A 468 14.51 -14.60 -9.67
CA ASP A 468 15.05 -15.58 -10.61
C ASP A 468 13.94 -16.45 -11.21
N ALA A 469 12.92 -16.81 -10.42
CA ALA A 469 11.76 -17.53 -10.93
C ALA A 469 11.01 -16.72 -11.98
N LEU A 470 10.71 -15.43 -11.71
CA LEU A 470 10.06 -14.54 -12.67
C LEU A 470 10.88 -14.37 -13.97
N MET A 471 12.21 -14.38 -13.88
CA MET A 471 13.09 -14.30 -15.05
C MET A 471 13.16 -15.61 -15.84
N ASN A 472 13.24 -16.75 -15.17
CA ASN A 472 13.37 -18.06 -15.80
C ASN A 472 12.05 -18.59 -16.39
N SER A 473 10.92 -18.16 -15.86
CA SER A 473 9.59 -18.61 -16.27
C SER A 473 8.77 -17.52 -16.98
N LYS A 474 9.44 -16.65 -17.76
CA LYS A 474 8.78 -15.60 -18.57
C LYS A 474 7.67 -16.18 -19.46
N ASP A 475 7.89 -17.35 -20.05
CA ASP A 475 6.92 -18.02 -20.93
C ASP A 475 5.69 -18.56 -20.18
N LEU A 476 5.80 -18.79 -18.87
CA LEU A 476 4.72 -19.30 -18.02
C LEU A 476 3.73 -18.18 -17.62
N PHE A 477 4.15 -16.91 -17.70
CA PHE A 477 3.41 -15.77 -17.19
C PHE A 477 3.16 -14.70 -18.27
N PRO A 478 2.10 -14.83 -19.08
CA PRO A 478 1.72 -13.86 -20.12
C PRO A 478 1.52 -12.42 -19.59
N GLN A 479 1.21 -12.27 -18.31
CA GLN A 479 1.00 -10.99 -17.64
C GLN A 479 2.27 -10.15 -17.56
N LEU A 480 3.47 -10.78 -17.55
CA LEU A 480 4.74 -10.07 -17.57
C LEU A 480 4.96 -9.34 -18.91
N ASP A 481 4.48 -9.90 -20.02
CA ASP A 481 4.51 -9.25 -21.34
C ASP A 481 3.46 -8.15 -21.47
N HIS A 482 2.29 -8.32 -20.84
CA HIS A 482 1.32 -7.23 -20.72
C HIS A 482 1.92 -6.05 -19.94
N GLN A 483 2.57 -6.34 -18.82
CA GLN A 483 3.22 -5.36 -17.96
C GLN A 483 4.30 -4.56 -18.72
N ARG A 484 5.20 -5.23 -19.43
CA ARG A 484 6.22 -4.57 -20.26
C ARG A 484 5.59 -3.63 -21.30
N ARG A 485 4.57 -4.10 -22.01
CA ARG A 485 3.88 -3.30 -23.05
C ARG A 485 3.19 -2.06 -22.48
N VAL A 486 2.56 -2.17 -21.30
CA VAL A 486 1.88 -1.05 -20.64
C VAL A 486 2.89 0.04 -20.25
N ILE A 487 4.03 -0.36 -19.67
CA ILE A 487 5.11 0.59 -19.32
C ILE A 487 5.68 1.22 -20.59
N GLU A 488 6.04 0.44 -21.60
CA GLU A 488 6.58 1.00 -22.86
C GLU A 488 5.62 2.02 -23.48
N LYS A 489 4.31 1.80 -23.34
CA LYS A 489 3.29 2.73 -23.79
C LYS A 489 3.23 3.99 -22.93
N SER A 490 3.28 3.88 -21.60
CA SER A 490 3.27 5.05 -20.70
C SER A 490 4.52 5.92 -20.89
N VAL A 491 5.70 5.32 -21.04
CA VAL A 491 6.96 6.02 -21.33
C VAL A 491 6.91 6.76 -22.68
N LYS A 492 6.35 6.12 -23.73
CA LYS A 492 6.19 6.75 -25.06
C LYS A 492 5.23 7.94 -25.02
N ILE A 493 4.14 7.86 -24.24
CA ILE A 493 3.14 8.93 -24.13
C ILE A 493 3.72 10.20 -23.51
N GLN A 494 4.72 10.08 -22.64
CA GLN A 494 5.35 11.22 -21.95
C GLN A 494 6.59 11.79 -22.63
N GLY A 495 7.04 11.21 -23.75
CA GLY A 495 8.20 11.72 -24.49
C GLY A 495 9.54 11.55 -23.76
N VAL A 496 9.61 10.77 -22.69
CA VAL A 496 10.86 10.48 -21.97
C VAL A 496 11.73 9.57 -22.84
N ARG A 497 12.85 10.11 -23.36
CA ARG A 497 13.86 9.29 -24.05
C ARG A 497 14.54 8.40 -23.01
N PRO A 498 14.68 7.08 -23.23
CA PRO A 498 15.45 6.23 -22.34
C PRO A 498 16.88 6.76 -22.23
N ASP A 499 17.34 6.93 -21.00
CA ASP A 499 18.66 7.48 -20.70
C ASP A 499 19.76 6.61 -21.34
N ALA A 500 20.71 7.24 -22.04
CA ALA A 500 21.67 6.55 -22.92
C ALA A 500 22.66 5.62 -22.18
N ARG A 501 22.66 5.63 -20.84
CA ARG A 501 23.53 4.79 -19.99
C ARG A 501 23.09 3.33 -19.91
N ASP A 502 21.86 2.98 -20.29
CA ASP A 502 21.35 1.59 -20.24
C ASP A 502 21.59 0.78 -21.54
N LYS A 503 22.28 1.36 -22.53
CA LYS A 503 22.68 0.61 -23.74
C LYS A 503 23.80 -0.39 -23.50
N GLY A 504 24.68 -0.14 -22.52
CA GLY A 504 25.77 -1.06 -22.17
C GLY A 504 25.28 -2.39 -21.59
N SER A 505 24.17 -2.35 -20.85
CA SER A 505 23.51 -3.51 -20.25
C SER A 505 22.91 -4.44 -21.32
N ARG A 506 22.26 -3.85 -22.33
CA ARG A 506 21.60 -4.58 -23.43
C ARG A 506 22.58 -5.19 -24.44
N GLU A 507 23.75 -4.60 -24.64
CA GLU A 507 24.81 -5.20 -25.47
C GLU A 507 25.50 -6.38 -24.77
N ASN A 508 25.63 -6.33 -23.44
CA ASN A 508 26.13 -7.46 -22.65
C ASN A 508 25.14 -8.63 -22.62
N GLU A 509 23.83 -8.39 -22.54
CA GLU A 509 22.82 -9.45 -22.66
C GLU A 509 22.81 -10.12 -24.04
N ARG A 510 23.00 -9.35 -25.13
CA ARG A 510 23.09 -9.91 -26.50
C ARG A 510 24.37 -10.72 -26.72
N LYS A 511 25.48 -10.38 -26.06
CA LYS A 511 26.72 -11.18 -26.06
C LYS A 511 26.56 -12.46 -25.22
N TYR A 512 25.87 -12.38 -24.09
CA TYR A 512 25.58 -13.53 -23.23
C TYR A 512 24.68 -14.58 -23.93
N ASP A 513 23.70 -14.12 -24.72
CA ASP A 513 22.77 -15.01 -25.44
C ASP A 513 23.41 -15.68 -26.68
N LYS A 514 24.44 -15.04 -27.28
CA LYS A 514 25.26 -15.64 -28.34
C LYS A 514 26.15 -16.77 -27.83
N GLY A 515 26.83 -16.58 -26.70
CA GLY A 515 27.66 -17.62 -26.08
C GLY A 515 26.88 -18.88 -25.67
N ARG A 516 25.62 -18.70 -25.22
CA ARG A 516 24.76 -19.83 -24.81
C ARG A 516 24.20 -20.65 -25.99
N ARG A 517 24.12 -20.07 -27.20
CA ARG A 517 23.77 -20.79 -28.44
C ARG A 517 24.95 -21.62 -28.97
N GLU A 518 26.18 -21.13 -28.81
CA GLU A 518 27.39 -21.85 -29.22
C GLU A 518 27.68 -23.04 -28.29
N GLU A 519 27.52 -22.89 -26.96
CA GLU A 519 27.65 -24.01 -26.01
C GLU A 519 26.58 -25.11 -26.19
N ARG A 520 25.38 -24.77 -26.68
CA ARG A 520 24.33 -25.77 -26.99
C ARG A 520 24.64 -26.59 -28.24
N HIS A 521 25.31 -26.00 -29.22
CA HIS A 521 25.74 -26.71 -30.44
C HIS A 521 26.95 -27.64 -30.20
N GLU A 522 27.79 -27.32 -29.22
CA GLU A 522 28.95 -28.15 -28.87
C GLU A 522 28.55 -29.37 -28.00
N LYS A 523 27.59 -29.18 -27.07
CA LYS A 523 27.02 -30.27 -26.26
C LYS A 523 26.17 -31.26 -27.08
N SER A 524 25.54 -30.83 -28.17
CA SER A 524 24.80 -31.74 -29.06
C SER A 524 25.73 -32.61 -29.93
N ARG A 525 26.95 -32.15 -30.22
CA ARG A 525 27.97 -32.94 -30.95
C ARG A 525 28.66 -33.99 -30.08
N LEU A 526 28.81 -33.73 -28.79
CA LEU A 526 29.37 -34.68 -27.82
C LEU A 526 28.37 -35.78 -27.41
N SER A 527 27.07 -35.49 -27.41
CA SER A 527 26.00 -36.45 -27.11
C SER A 527 25.77 -37.53 -28.19
N ASN A 528 26.21 -37.30 -29.43
CA ASN A 528 26.03 -38.26 -30.53
C ASN A 528 27.22 -39.22 -30.72
N LYS A 529 28.26 -39.12 -29.88
CA LYS A 529 29.45 -39.99 -29.94
C LYS A 529 29.46 -41.11 -28.89
N SER A 530 28.41 -41.23 -28.09
CA SER A 530 28.34 -42.12 -26.91
C SER A 530 27.26 -43.20 -27.01
N LYS A 531 26.73 -43.49 -28.21
CA LYS A 531 25.64 -44.46 -28.41
C LYS A 531 25.96 -45.67 -29.29
N ASP A 532 27.23 -45.92 -29.59
CA ASP A 532 27.67 -47.08 -30.39
C ASP A 532 28.77 -47.90 -29.70
N ILE A 533 28.56 -48.32 -28.44
CA ILE A 533 29.33 -49.42 -27.83
C ILE A 533 28.40 -50.16 -26.86
N ASP A 534 27.62 -51.11 -27.38
CA ASP A 534 27.31 -52.39 -26.69
C ASP A 534 26.32 -53.18 -27.54
N LYS A 535 26.86 -54.18 -28.27
CA LYS A 535 26.23 -55.48 -28.59
C LYS A 535 27.11 -56.24 -29.58
N THR A 536 28.09 -56.94 -29.04
CA THR A 536 28.66 -58.15 -29.65
C THR A 536 28.11 -59.34 -28.89
N ASP A 537 27.27 -60.17 -29.52
CA ASP A 537 27.66 -61.56 -29.81
C ASP A 537 26.60 -62.29 -30.67
N SER A 538 27.10 -63.25 -31.46
CA SER A 538 26.45 -64.33 -32.20
C SER A 538 25.87 -64.07 -33.61
N GLY A 539 26.55 -64.63 -34.62
CA GLY A 539 25.91 -65.55 -35.57
C GLY A 539 25.64 -65.11 -37.02
N SER A 540 26.55 -65.50 -37.93
CA SER A 540 26.27 -66.18 -39.23
C SER A 540 25.65 -65.42 -40.44
N ARG A 541 26.48 -65.37 -41.51
CA ARG A 541 26.22 -65.62 -42.96
C ARG A 541 25.44 -64.62 -43.85
N ASP A 542 26.15 -64.26 -44.93
CA ASP A 542 25.77 -64.20 -46.36
C ASP A 542 24.88 -63.08 -46.97
N ALA A 543 25.55 -62.35 -47.90
CA ALA A 543 25.18 -62.14 -49.31
C ALA A 543 24.27 -60.96 -49.79
N LYS A 544 24.93 -60.12 -50.61
CA LYS A 544 24.58 -59.65 -51.99
C LYS A 544 23.62 -58.46 -52.26
N LYS A 545 24.23 -57.51 -53.02
CA LYS A 545 23.77 -56.80 -54.25
C LYS A 545 22.70 -55.69 -54.11
N ALA A 546 23.07 -54.43 -54.43
CA ALA A 546 22.95 -53.73 -55.74
C ALA A 546 21.51 -53.18 -55.97
N ARG A 547 21.22 -51.99 -56.53
CA ARG A 547 21.88 -51.10 -57.51
C ARG A 547 21.01 -49.81 -57.63
N ASN A 548 21.64 -48.65 -57.91
CA ASN A 548 21.29 -47.56 -58.89
C ASN A 548 19.82 -47.02 -59.01
N SER A 549 19.50 -45.75 -59.36
CA SER A 549 20.21 -44.66 -60.05
C SER A 549 19.30 -43.42 -60.28
N TYR A 550 19.90 -42.21 -60.34
CA TYR A 550 19.71 -41.06 -61.29
C TYR A 550 18.32 -40.39 -61.47
N ARG A 551 18.10 -39.07 -61.76
CA ARG A 551 18.92 -37.85 -62.00
C ARG A 551 17.99 -36.60 -62.16
N GLU A 552 18.51 -35.39 -61.83
CA GLU A 552 18.52 -34.08 -62.58
C GLU A 552 17.22 -33.51 -63.24
N ASP A 553 16.95 -32.20 -63.39
CA ASP A 553 17.49 -30.91 -62.92
C ASP A 553 16.58 -29.75 -63.42
N GLU A 554 16.87 -28.52 -62.97
CA GLU A 554 16.67 -27.20 -63.65
C GLU A 554 15.41 -26.30 -63.51
N ARG A 555 15.73 -24.98 -63.54
CA ARG A 555 15.03 -23.69 -63.27
C ARG A 555 14.86 -22.90 -64.60
N PRO A 556 14.12 -21.75 -64.76
CA PRO A 556 14.39 -20.44 -64.12
C PRO A 556 13.22 -19.40 -64.02
N LYS A 557 13.58 -18.15 -63.63
CA LYS A 557 12.77 -16.95 -63.25
C LYS A 557 12.42 -15.98 -64.41
N ASN A 558 11.36 -15.15 -64.30
CA ASN A 558 11.41 -13.65 -64.18
C ASN A 558 10.05 -12.91 -64.40
N ASP A 559 9.86 -11.86 -63.60
CA ASP A 559 9.25 -10.51 -63.77
C ASP A 559 7.91 -10.22 -64.51
N ALA A 560 7.02 -9.47 -63.82
CA ALA A 560 6.55 -8.09 -64.15
C ALA A 560 5.16 -7.72 -63.56
N ARG A 561 5.00 -6.48 -63.09
CA ARG A 561 3.75 -5.76 -62.66
C ARG A 561 3.32 -4.81 -63.82
N PRO A 562 2.05 -4.33 -63.99
CA PRO A 562 1.37 -3.40 -63.06
C PRO A 562 -0.20 -3.33 -63.05
N ALA A 563 -0.68 -2.49 -62.10
CA ALA A 563 -1.99 -1.86 -61.79
C ALA A 563 -3.24 -1.96 -62.71
N VAL A 564 -4.46 -1.91 -62.11
CA VAL A 564 -5.62 -1.02 -62.44
C VAL A 564 -6.77 -1.14 -61.41
N ARG A 565 -7.54 -0.05 -61.31
CA ARG A 565 -8.62 0.42 -60.41
C ARG A 565 -9.88 -0.45 -60.20
N ASP A 566 -10.32 -0.50 -58.95
CA ASP A 566 -11.59 -0.03 -58.35
C ASP A 566 -12.88 0.13 -59.22
N ARG A 567 -13.93 -0.68 -58.96
CA ARG A 567 -15.30 -0.26 -58.54
C ARG A 567 -16.39 -1.35 -58.68
N ARG A 568 -17.15 -1.49 -57.58
CA ARG A 568 -18.61 -1.79 -57.44
C ARG A 568 -19.18 -3.14 -57.95
N LYS A 569 -19.77 -3.91 -57.03
CA LYS A 569 -21.22 -4.22 -56.98
C LYS A 569 -21.62 -4.83 -55.61
N GLU A 570 -22.74 -4.34 -55.11
CA GLU A 570 -23.46 -4.72 -53.88
C GLU A 570 -24.15 -6.11 -53.97
N PRO A 571 -24.64 -6.65 -52.83
CA PRO A 571 -24.94 -8.07 -52.66
C PRO A 571 -26.44 -8.41 -52.78
N THR A 572 -26.73 -9.68 -53.07
CA THR A 572 -28.07 -10.28 -52.91
C THR A 572 -27.98 -11.52 -52.03
N GLU A 573 -28.69 -11.45 -50.91
CA GLU A 573 -29.42 -12.46 -50.14
C GLU A 573 -29.12 -13.95 -50.35
N ARG A 574 -28.93 -14.66 -49.23
CA ARG A 574 -29.52 -16.00 -49.01
C ARG A 574 -29.65 -16.31 -47.52
N GLU A 575 -30.87 -16.70 -47.17
CA GLU A 575 -31.39 -17.11 -45.87
C GLU A 575 -30.71 -18.39 -45.34
N SER A 576 -30.61 -18.50 -44.02
CA SER A 576 -30.18 -19.72 -43.32
C SER A 576 -31.26 -20.21 -42.34
N ASN A 577 -31.58 -21.50 -42.51
CA ASN A 577 -32.59 -22.24 -41.76
C ASN A 577 -32.25 -22.44 -40.28
N LYS A 578 -33.29 -22.35 -39.45
CA LYS A 578 -33.34 -22.73 -38.03
C LYS A 578 -33.45 -24.25 -37.88
N VAL A 579 -32.77 -24.81 -36.88
CA VAL A 579 -33.06 -26.13 -36.30
C VAL A 579 -33.30 -25.95 -34.80
N SER A 580 -34.44 -26.47 -34.35
CA SER A 580 -34.99 -26.43 -33.00
C SER A 580 -34.55 -27.67 -32.21
N ILE A 581 -34.28 -27.52 -30.90
CA ILE A 581 -34.28 -28.63 -29.93
C ILE A 581 -34.99 -28.12 -28.65
N ASP A 582 -36.13 -28.75 -28.34
CA ASP A 582 -36.94 -28.56 -27.14
C ASP A 582 -36.44 -29.44 -25.98
N TYR A 583 -36.60 -28.95 -24.74
CA TYR A 583 -36.80 -29.82 -23.56
C TYR A 583 -37.79 -29.17 -22.58
N ASN A 584 -38.81 -29.95 -22.24
CA ASN A 584 -39.95 -29.66 -21.37
C ASN A 584 -39.57 -29.58 -19.87
N TYR A 585 -40.29 -28.74 -19.11
CA TYR A 585 -40.51 -28.95 -17.67
C TYR A 585 -41.95 -28.59 -17.30
N THR A 586 -42.70 -29.57 -16.83
CA THR A 586 -44.10 -29.50 -16.39
C THR A 586 -44.21 -29.15 -14.90
N LYS A 587 -45.14 -28.23 -14.58
CA LYS A 587 -45.71 -27.96 -13.25
C LYS A 587 -46.74 -29.04 -12.87
N ILE A 588 -46.73 -29.51 -11.62
CA ILE A 588 -47.93 -29.99 -10.90
C ILE A 588 -47.85 -29.52 -9.44
N ALA A 589 -48.99 -29.09 -8.89
CA ALA A 589 -49.15 -28.55 -7.54
C ALA A 589 -50.27 -29.29 -6.76
N ARG A 590 -50.07 -29.36 -5.43
CA ARG A 590 -51.05 -29.40 -4.29
C ARG A 590 -51.85 -30.67 -3.95
N ASN A 591 -51.68 -31.16 -2.70
CA ASN A 591 -52.58 -31.03 -1.51
C ASN A 591 -52.03 -31.93 -0.34
N ARG A 592 -51.88 -31.46 0.91
CA ARG A 592 -52.77 -31.58 2.11
C ARG A 592 -53.31 -33.02 2.33
N ASP A 593 -53.18 -33.71 3.48
CA ASP A 593 -53.45 -33.32 4.89
C ASP A 593 -52.88 -34.34 5.95
N SER A 594 -52.65 -33.84 7.19
CA SER A 594 -52.87 -34.41 8.57
C SER A 594 -52.23 -35.70 9.16
N GLN A 595 -51.87 -35.57 10.47
CA GLN A 595 -51.84 -36.55 11.61
C GLN A 595 -50.63 -37.52 11.74
N SER A 596 -49.72 -37.37 12.73
CA SER A 596 -49.78 -37.62 14.20
C SER A 596 -49.37 -39.05 14.62
N HIS A 597 -48.20 -39.22 15.24
CA HIS A 597 -47.91 -39.94 16.52
C HIS A 597 -46.42 -40.28 16.65
N LYS A 598 -45.78 -39.81 17.74
CA LYS A 598 -45.21 -40.61 18.84
C LYS A 598 -44.33 -41.79 18.39
N ASP A 599 -43.03 -41.73 18.72
CA ASP A 599 -42.52 -42.66 19.73
C ASP A 599 -41.19 -42.22 20.37
N ARG A 600 -41.18 -42.38 21.70
CA ARG A 600 -40.04 -42.27 22.61
C ARG A 600 -39.16 -43.51 22.47
N LYS A 601 -37.85 -43.36 22.72
CA LYS A 601 -37.12 -44.30 23.60
C LYS A 601 -35.82 -43.68 24.11
N SER A 602 -35.83 -43.43 25.41
CA SER A 602 -34.71 -43.24 26.33
C SER A 602 -34.06 -44.57 26.71
N PHE A 603 -32.96 -44.47 27.48
CA PHE A 603 -32.17 -45.46 28.25
C PHE A 603 -30.74 -45.64 27.71
N GLY A 604 -29.68 -45.53 28.51
CA GLY A 604 -29.60 -45.36 29.96
C GLY A 604 -28.18 -45.09 30.46
N GLU A 605 -28.13 -44.61 31.69
CA GLU A 605 -26.96 -44.32 32.52
C GLU A 605 -26.06 -45.54 32.78
N ARG A 606 -24.77 -45.29 33.06
CA ARG A 606 -24.02 -46.01 34.11
C ARG A 606 -22.97 -45.11 34.76
N LYS A 607 -23.12 -44.96 36.08
CA LYS A 607 -22.20 -44.34 37.07
C LYS A 607 -21.13 -45.33 37.57
N TYR A 608 -20.16 -44.75 38.30
CA TYR A 608 -19.18 -45.30 39.27
C TYR A 608 -17.84 -45.76 38.67
N ARG A 609 -16.65 -45.38 39.17
CA ARG A 609 -16.16 -45.17 40.56
C ARG A 609 -14.81 -44.37 40.51
N SER A 610 -14.63 -43.30 41.30
CA SER A 610 -13.81 -43.17 42.54
C SER A 610 -12.28 -43.19 42.40
N GLY A 611 -11.62 -42.15 42.91
CA GLY A 611 -10.18 -42.10 43.21
C GLY A 611 -9.71 -40.69 43.58
N ASP A 612 -9.45 -40.47 44.86
CA ASP A 612 -8.93 -39.26 45.52
C ASP A 612 -7.58 -38.76 44.98
N ASP A 613 -7.35 -37.44 45.05
CA ASP A 613 -6.39 -36.81 45.99
C ASP A 613 -5.95 -35.39 45.55
N GLY A 614 -5.83 -34.48 46.52
CA GLY A 614 -4.77 -33.46 46.50
C GLY A 614 -5.12 -32.03 46.07
N SER A 615 -5.79 -31.29 46.97
CA SER A 615 -5.46 -29.91 47.38
C SER A 615 -4.61 -29.01 46.45
N SER A 616 -5.16 -27.86 46.04
CA SER A 616 -4.77 -26.55 46.61
C SER A 616 -5.59 -25.43 45.97
N SER A 617 -6.45 -24.87 46.80
CA SER A 617 -7.26 -23.68 46.61
C SER A 617 -6.45 -22.41 46.88
N TYR A 618 -6.57 -21.38 46.02
CA TYR A 618 -6.73 -20.01 46.49
C TYR A 618 -7.66 -19.24 45.54
N ASN A 619 -8.79 -18.85 46.12
CA ASN A 619 -9.86 -18.02 45.57
C ASN A 619 -9.86 -16.68 46.32
N TYR A 620 -10.69 -15.75 45.82
CA TYR A 620 -11.11 -14.42 46.30
C TYR A 620 -10.36 -13.25 45.64
N SER A 621 -10.95 -12.46 44.74
CA SER A 621 -12.26 -11.77 44.65
C SER A 621 -12.40 -10.53 45.55
N HIS A 622 -12.56 -9.39 44.87
CA HIS A 622 -13.55 -8.32 45.11
C HIS A 622 -13.58 -7.53 46.44
N LYS A 623 -13.36 -6.22 46.30
CA LYS A 623 -14.12 -5.02 46.79
C LYS A 623 -13.15 -3.94 47.31
N SER A 624 -13.08 -2.77 46.66
CA SER A 624 -13.94 -1.58 46.80
C SER A 624 -13.60 -0.68 48.01
N LEU A 625 -13.34 0.59 47.68
CA LEU A 625 -13.61 1.84 48.41
C LEU A 625 -12.65 2.35 49.52
N GLU A 626 -12.07 3.51 49.19
CA GLU A 626 -12.01 4.77 49.95
C GLU A 626 -11.26 4.92 51.29
N ASN A 627 -10.33 5.88 51.22
CA ASN A 627 -10.08 7.00 52.13
C ASN A 627 -9.39 6.80 53.51
N SER A 628 -8.20 7.43 53.55
CA SER A 628 -7.80 8.48 54.51
C SER A 628 -7.21 8.10 55.88
N LYS A 629 -5.89 8.30 55.94
CA LYS A 629 -5.07 9.06 56.92
C LYS A 629 -5.03 8.68 58.41
N TYR A 630 -3.82 8.91 58.93
CA TYR A 630 -3.35 9.00 60.34
C TYR A 630 -3.10 7.64 61.02
N SER A 631 -1.85 7.23 61.23
CA SER A 631 -0.83 7.73 62.19
C SER A 631 -0.89 7.02 63.54
N SER A 632 0.31 6.60 63.97
CA SER A 632 0.77 6.38 65.35
C SER A 632 0.20 5.22 66.18
N ARG A 633 1.05 4.18 66.28
CA ARG A 633 1.63 3.63 67.52
C ARG A 633 0.73 3.62 68.78
N SER A 634 0.34 2.42 69.18
CA SER A 634 0.79 1.76 70.42
C SER A 634 0.36 0.31 70.40
#